data_AF-A0A5D2EZ43-F1
#
_entry.id   AF-A0A5D2EZ43-F1
#
_cell.length_a   1.000
_cell.length_b   1.000
_cell.length_c   1.000
_cell.angle_alpha   90.00
_cell.angle_beta   90.00
_cell.angle_gamma   90.00
#
_symmetry.space_group_name_H-M   'P 1'
#
loop_
_entity.id
_entity.type
_entity.pdbx_description
1 polymer ?
#
loop_
_entity_poly.entity_id
_entity_poly.type
_entity_poly.pdbx_seq_one_letter_code
_entity_poly.pdbx_strand_id
1 'polypeptide(L)'
;MRLDNILFRLGMASTIPQARQLVNHRHILVNGRTVDIPSYRCKPRDIISARDKQKSRTLIQNYLDSSTNEELPKHLTFHTLQYKGLVNQLIDRKWVGLKINELLVVEYYSRQT
;
A
#
# COMPACT_ATOMS: atom_id res chain seq x y z
N MET A 1 3.60 8.29 -1.06
CA MET A 1 3.21 7.08 -1.82
C MET A 1 4.21 5.95 -1.59
N ARG A 2 4.30 5.41 -0.37
CA ARG A 2 5.19 4.28 -0.07
C ARG A 2 4.48 2.96 -0.39
N LEU A 3 5.22 1.95 -0.82
CA LEU A 3 4.68 0.62 -1.18
C LEU A 3 3.99 -0.06 0.01
N ASP A 4 4.60 -0.04 1.20
CA ASP A 4 4.02 -0.64 2.41
C ASP A 4 2.66 -0.02 2.78
N ASN A 5 2.57 1.31 2.73
CA ASN A 5 1.33 2.02 3.00
C ASN A 5 0.25 1.76 1.93
N ILE A 6 0.63 1.63 0.65
CA ILE A 6 -0.33 1.34 -0.42
C ILE A 6 -0.87 -0.08 -0.29
N LEU A 7 -0.01 -1.06 0.03
CA LEU A 7 -0.44 -2.45 0.27
C LEU A 7 -1.44 -2.54 1.43
N PHE A 8 -1.18 -1.82 2.51
CA PHE A 8 -2.11 -1.71 3.63
C PHE A 8 -3.45 -1.09 3.20
N ARG A 9 -3.42 0.05 2.48
CA ARG A 9 -4.64 0.73 1.99
C ARG A 9 -5.41 -0.05 0.94
N LEU A 10 -4.76 -0.93 0.18
CA LEU A 10 -5.42 -1.85 -0.76
C LEU A 10 -6.07 -3.05 -0.07
N GLY A 11 -5.92 -3.20 1.25
CA GLY A 11 -6.42 -4.36 1.97
C GLY A 11 -5.66 -5.64 1.63
N MET A 12 -4.41 -5.56 1.17
CA MET A 12 -3.56 -6.75 0.96
C MET A 12 -2.84 -7.21 2.23
N ALA A 13 -2.88 -6.40 3.30
CA ALA A 13 -2.27 -6.69 4.59
C ALA A 13 -3.08 -6.01 5.72
N SER A 14 -3.14 -6.65 6.89
CA SER A 14 -3.85 -6.17 8.09
C SER A 14 -3.26 -4.94 8.73
N THR A 15 -1.95 -4.79 8.65
CA THR A 15 -1.21 -3.73 9.32
C THR A 15 -0.02 -3.30 8.47
N ILE A 16 0.45 -2.07 8.69
CA ILE A 16 1.64 -1.56 8.00
C ILE A 16 2.88 -2.45 8.27
N PRO A 17 3.17 -2.93 9.50
CA PRO A 17 4.26 -3.87 9.73
C PRO A 17 4.13 -5.18 8.94
N GLN A 18 2.94 -5.75 8.83
CA GLN A 18 2.72 -6.94 8.01
C GLN A 18 2.96 -6.64 6.53
N ALA A 19 2.49 -5.49 6.02
CA ALA A 19 2.76 -5.08 4.64
C ALA A 19 4.27 -4.97 4.37
N ARG A 20 5.05 -4.43 5.32
CA ARG A 20 6.52 -4.37 5.23
C ARG A 20 7.14 -5.76 5.19
N GLN A 21 6.64 -6.70 5.98
CA GLN A 21 7.12 -8.08 5.98
C GLN A 21 6.89 -8.74 4.62
N LEU A 22 5.70 -8.56 4.02
CA LEU A 22 5.39 -9.08 2.68
C LEU A 22 6.33 -8.53 1.61
N VAL A 23 6.62 -7.22 1.67
CA VAL A 23 7.57 -6.57 0.76
C VAL A 23 8.98 -7.13 0.96
N ASN A 24 9.52 -7.09 2.19
CA ASN A 24 10.88 -7.58 2.49
C ASN A 24 11.08 -9.05 2.09
N HIS A 25 10.04 -9.88 2.24
CA HIS A 25 10.08 -11.30 1.90
C HIS A 25 9.81 -11.58 0.40
N ARG A 26 9.79 -10.56 -0.46
CA ARG A 26 9.65 -10.70 -1.92
C ARG A 26 8.35 -11.38 -2.35
N HIS A 27 7.26 -11.10 -1.63
CA HIS A 27 5.92 -11.56 -1.99
C HIS A 27 5.18 -10.63 -2.95
N ILE A 28 5.68 -9.40 -3.15
CA ILE A 28 5.03 -8.34 -3.90
C ILE A 28 5.79 -8.05 -5.20
N LEU A 29 5.03 -7.80 -6.26
CA LEU A 29 5.50 -7.35 -7.55
C LEU A 29 4.96 -5.94 -7.83
N VAL A 30 5.79 -5.09 -8.43
CA VAL A 30 5.39 -3.81 -9.02
C VAL A 30 5.70 -3.87 -10.50
N ASN A 31 4.68 -3.70 -11.35
CA ASN A 31 4.79 -3.82 -12.82
C ASN A 31 5.46 -5.14 -13.25
N GLY A 32 5.15 -6.24 -12.56
CA GLY A 32 5.71 -7.57 -12.83
C GLY A 32 7.13 -7.81 -12.28
N ARG A 33 7.79 -6.81 -11.69
CA ARG A 33 9.13 -6.94 -11.11
C ARG A 33 9.04 -7.06 -9.59
N THR A 34 9.88 -7.91 -9.00
CA THR A 34 9.93 -8.05 -7.53
C THR A 34 10.53 -6.79 -6.92
N VAL A 35 9.86 -6.24 -5.92
CA VAL A 35 10.33 -5.10 -5.12
C VAL A 35 10.37 -5.53 -3.67
N ASP A 36 11.54 -5.44 -3.04
CA ASP A 36 11.77 -5.81 -1.63
C ASP A 36 12.05 -4.63 -0.71
N ILE A 37 11.82 -3.41 -1.19
CA ILE A 37 12.04 -2.16 -0.44
C ILE A 37 10.69 -1.56 -0.02
N PRO A 38 10.31 -1.55 1.27
CA PRO A 38 9.03 -1.01 1.73
C PRO A 38 8.86 0.49 1.47
N SER A 39 9.97 1.24 1.46
CA SER A 39 10.02 2.67 1.15
C SER A 39 9.93 2.99 -0.34
N TYR A 40 9.80 1.98 -1.21
CA TYR A 40 9.64 2.19 -2.64
C TYR A 40 8.51 3.21 -2.91
N ARG A 41 8.84 4.22 -3.70
CA ARG A 41 7.92 5.31 -4.03
C ARG A 41 7.10 4.91 -5.26
N CYS A 42 5.88 4.44 -5.05
CA CYS A 42 4.97 4.11 -6.13
C CYS A 42 4.59 5.36 -6.92
N LYS A 43 4.49 5.20 -8.23
CA LYS A 43 4.10 6.22 -9.19
C LYS A 43 2.65 6.01 -9.63
N PRO A 44 1.97 7.06 -10.13
CA PRO A 44 0.72 6.87 -10.86
C PRO A 44 0.90 5.85 -11.98
N ARG A 45 -0.13 5.03 -12.18
CA ARG A 45 -0.23 3.91 -13.12
C ARG A 45 0.60 2.68 -12.77
N ASP A 46 1.26 2.65 -11.61
CA ASP A 46 1.90 1.42 -11.12
C ASP A 46 0.86 0.36 -10.79
N ILE A 47 1.13 -0.87 -11.25
CA ILE A 47 0.35 -2.07 -10.97
C ILE A 47 1.08 -2.86 -9.87
N ILE A 48 0.40 -3.09 -8.77
CA ILE A 48 0.90 -3.83 -7.61
C ILE A 48 0.19 -5.18 -7.58
N SER A 49 0.94 -6.28 -7.52
CA SER A 49 0.36 -7.62 -7.49
C SER A 49 1.10 -8.56 -6.55
N ALA A 50 0.40 -9.62 -6.14
CA ALA A 50 1.05 -10.76 -5.50
C ALA A 50 2.01 -11.45 -6.48
N ARG A 51 3.10 -12.01 -5.97
CA ARG A 51 3.96 -12.93 -6.72
C ARG A 51 3.24 -14.25 -6.94
N ASP A 52 3.39 -14.86 -8.12
CA ASP A 52 2.85 -16.19 -8.47
C ASP A 52 3.60 -17.32 -7.76
N LYS A 53 3.46 -17.36 -6.44
CA LYS A 53 3.79 -18.48 -5.58
C LYS A 53 2.61 -18.71 -4.65
N GLN A 54 2.26 -19.97 -4.44
CA GLN A 54 1.12 -20.34 -3.60
C GLN A 54 1.17 -19.65 -2.23
N LYS A 55 2.33 -19.70 -1.55
CA LYS A 55 2.54 -19.04 -0.25
C LYS A 55 2.19 -17.55 -0.27
N SER A 56 2.59 -16.80 -1.30
CA SER A 56 2.30 -15.37 -1.41
C SER A 56 0.80 -15.12 -1.59
N ARG A 57 0.16 -15.91 -2.47
CA ARG A 57 -1.27 -15.77 -2.77
C ARG A 57 -2.13 -16.13 -1.56
N THR A 58 -1.80 -17.21 -0.86
CA THR A 58 -2.51 -17.63 0.35
C THR A 58 -2.42 -16.58 1.46
N LEU A 59 -1.26 -15.95 1.68
CA LEU A 59 -1.12 -14.90 2.69
C LEU A 59 -2.04 -13.69 2.43
N ILE A 60 -2.12 -13.26 1.16
CA ILE A 60 -2.95 -12.12 0.76
C ILE A 60 -4.44 -12.50 0.76
N GLN A 61 -4.77 -13.70 0.27
CA GLN A 61 -6.14 -14.21 0.22
C GLN A 61 -6.75 -14.38 1.61
N ASN A 62 -6.02 -15.02 2.53
CA ASN A 62 -6.46 -15.19 3.92
C ASN A 62 -6.85 -13.85 4.56
N TYR A 63 -6.12 -12.79 4.22
CA TYR A 63 -6.43 -11.47 4.75
C TYR A 63 -7.64 -10.83 4.07
N LEU A 64 -7.72 -10.88 2.74
CA LEU A 64 -8.89 -10.36 2.01
C LEU A 64 -10.20 -11.01 2.44
N ASP A 65 -10.18 -12.32 2.68
CA ASP A 65 -11.35 -13.07 3.16
C ASP A 65 -11.75 -12.68 4.59
N SER A 66 -10.78 -12.26 5.41
CA SER A 66 -11.00 -11.83 6.80
C SER A 66 -11.33 -10.34 6.95
N SER A 67 -10.99 -9.51 5.97
CA SER A 67 -11.09 -8.06 6.08
C SER A 67 -12.52 -7.59 5.78
N THR A 68 -13.11 -6.84 6.69
CA THR A 68 -14.29 -6.04 6.40
C THR A 68 -13.85 -4.87 5.52
N ASN A 69 -14.33 -4.80 4.27
CA ASN A 69 -13.88 -3.81 3.29
C ASN A 69 -13.95 -2.39 3.84
N GLU A 70 -12.81 -1.83 4.25
CA GLU A 70 -12.66 -0.38 4.44
C GLU A 70 -12.86 0.31 3.08
N GLU A 71 -13.48 1.48 3.08
CA GLU A 71 -13.65 2.25 1.84
C GLU A 71 -12.29 2.55 1.20
N LEU A 72 -12.08 1.98 0.02
CA LEU A 72 -10.87 2.19 -0.77
C LEU A 72 -10.77 3.67 -1.18
N PRO A 73 -9.62 4.32 -0.93
CA PRO A 73 -9.39 5.69 -1.40
C PRO A 73 -9.49 5.80 -2.91
N LYS A 74 -10.08 6.89 -3.43
CA LYS A 74 -10.30 7.12 -4.88
C LYS A 74 -9.03 7.04 -5.76
N HIS A 75 -7.86 7.27 -5.18
CA HIS A 75 -6.58 7.19 -5.90
C HIS A 75 -6.06 5.75 -6.10
N LEU A 76 -6.75 4.76 -5.54
CA LEU A 76 -6.41 3.35 -5.65
C LEU A 76 -7.60 2.58 -6.22
N THR A 77 -7.30 1.59 -7.07
CA THR A 77 -8.29 0.61 -7.53
C THR A 77 -7.78 -0.78 -7.21
N PHE A 78 -8.67 -1.64 -6.74
CA PHE A 78 -8.33 -3.02 -6.42
C PHE A 78 -9.21 -3.99 -7.21
N HIS A 79 -8.57 -4.92 -7.89
CA HIS A 79 -9.21 -6.02 -8.61
C HIS A 79 -9.08 -7.29 -7.79
N THR A 80 -10.15 -7.65 -7.08
CA THR A 80 -10.22 -8.80 -6.16
C THR A 80 -9.87 -10.12 -6.85
N LEU A 81 -10.44 -10.39 -8.03
CA LEU A 81 -10.23 -11.63 -8.79
C LEU A 81 -8.76 -11.88 -9.16
N GLN A 82 -8.01 -10.81 -9.42
CA GLN A 82 -6.62 -10.92 -9.89
C GLN A 82 -5.59 -10.66 -8.77
N TYR A 83 -6.05 -10.26 -7.57
CA TYR A 83 -5.18 -9.75 -6.51
C TYR A 83 -4.22 -8.65 -7.00
N LYS A 84 -4.78 -7.72 -7.78
CA LYS A 84 -4.03 -6.60 -8.39
C LYS A 84 -4.58 -5.27 -7.90
N GLY A 85 -3.70 -4.43 -7.38
CA GLY A 85 -3.96 -3.03 -7.11
C GLY A 85 -3.38 -2.15 -8.22
N LEU A 86 -4.05 -1.04 -8.51
CA LEU A 86 -3.58 -0.02 -9.43
C LEU A 86 -3.56 1.33 -8.72
N VAL A 87 -2.45 2.05 -8.87
CA VAL A 87 -2.32 3.42 -8.37
C VAL A 87 -2.83 4.36 -9.47
N ASN A 88 -4.02 4.93 -9.32
CA ASN A 88 -4.63 5.76 -10.37
C ASN A 88 -3.89 7.10 -10.54
N GLN A 89 -3.66 7.77 -9.41
CA GLN A 89 -3.16 9.14 -9.39
C GLN A 89 -2.43 9.44 -8.09
N LEU A 90 -1.86 10.65 -8.00
CA LEU A 90 -1.33 11.17 -6.75
C LEU A 90 -2.45 11.40 -5.74
N ILE A 91 -2.12 11.22 -4.47
CA ILE A 91 -3.08 11.40 -3.37
C ILE A 91 -3.35 12.90 -3.14
N ASP A 92 -4.62 13.25 -3.00
CA ASP A 92 -5.04 14.57 -2.53
C ASP A 92 -5.03 14.62 -0.99
N ARG A 93 -4.80 15.80 -0.41
CA ARG A 93 -4.75 16.00 1.05
C ARG A 93 -6.02 15.52 1.75
N LYS A 94 -7.17 15.64 1.09
CA LYS A 94 -8.48 15.21 1.60
C LYS A 94 -8.61 13.69 1.77
N TRP A 95 -7.75 12.90 1.14
CA TRP A 95 -7.79 11.43 1.18
C TRP A 95 -6.78 10.82 2.16
N VAL A 96 -6.11 11.64 2.96
CA VAL A 96 -5.23 11.17 4.02
C VAL A 96 -6.09 10.53 5.10
N GLY A 97 -5.96 9.21 5.28
CA GLY A 97 -6.73 8.46 6.27
C GLY A 97 -6.19 8.57 7.70
N LEU A 98 -5.71 9.76 8.09
CA LEU A 98 -5.32 10.12 9.45
C LEU A 98 -5.75 11.57 9.69
N LYS A 99 -6.44 11.84 10.80
CA LYS A 99 -6.78 13.21 11.21
C LYS A 99 -5.53 13.88 11.80
N ILE A 100 -4.82 14.65 10.98
CA ILE A 100 -3.58 15.33 11.36
C ILE A 100 -3.60 16.80 10.93
N ASN A 101 -2.98 17.66 11.73
CA ASN A 101 -2.67 19.03 11.33
C ASN A 101 -1.22 19.08 10.84
N GLU A 102 -1.05 19.12 9.53
CA GLU A 102 0.27 19.16 8.88
C GLU A 102 1.07 20.43 9.23
N LEU A 103 0.42 21.54 9.58
CA LEU A 103 1.08 22.79 9.96
C LEU A 103 1.89 22.65 11.25
N LEU A 104 1.38 21.91 12.23
CA LEU A 104 2.11 21.66 13.49
C LEU A 104 3.41 20.88 13.25
N VAL A 105 3.42 19.99 12.26
CA VAL A 105 4.63 19.27 11.86
C VAL A 105 5.62 20.24 11.22
N VAL A 106 5.17 21.14 10.35
CA VAL A 106 6.02 22.17 9.73
C VAL A 106 6.64 23.09 10.78
N GLU A 107 5.84 23.57 11.74
CA GLU A 107 6.30 24.40 12.87
C GLU A 107 7.34 23.69 13.74
N TYR A 108 7.16 22.39 13.98
CA TYR A 108 8.14 21.60 14.75
C TYR A 108 9.52 21.54 14.04
N TYR A 109 9.53 21.36 12.72
CA TYR A 109 10.77 21.27 11.94
C TYR A 109 11.40 22.63 11.62
N SER A 110 10.69 23.76 11.82
CA SER A 110 11.25 25.10 11.55
C SER A 110 12.41 25.48 12.47
N ARG A 111 12.63 24.72 13.55
CA ARG A 111 13.74 24.91 14.51
C ARG A 111 14.98 24.07 14.18
N GLN A 112 14.94 23.23 13.15
CA GLN A 112 16.04 22.31 12.79
C GLN A 112 17.00 22.91 11.74
N THR A 113 16.88 24.21 11.47
CA THR A 113 17.86 25.02 10.74
C THR A 113 18.86 25.66 11.70
#